data_AF-A0A7Z2SYX0-F1
#
_entry.id   AF-A0A7Z2SYX0-F1
#
_cell.length_a   1.000
_cell.length_b   1.000
_cell.length_c   1.000
_cell.angle_alpha   90.00
_cell.angle_beta   90.00
_cell.angle_gamma   90.00
#
_symmetry.space_group_name_H-M   'P 1'
#
loop_
_entity.id
_entity.type
_entity.pdbx_description
1 polymer ?
#
loop_
_entity_poly.entity_id
_entity_poly.type
_entity_poly.pdbx_seq_one_letter_code
_entity_poly.pdbx_strand_id
1 'polypeptide(L)' 'MQTYEVGSLIKNHCTHCHHDEQKVIKVVPNEFSEKIVTTLWTQCTKCGQNHTRLNQE' A
#
# COMPACT_ATOMS: atom_id res chain seq x y z
N MET A 1 9.66 11.05 4.64
CA MET A 1 8.33 11.02 3.98
C MET A 1 8.45 10.08 2.80
N GLN A 2 7.87 8.88 2.88
CA GLN A 2 7.78 8.01 1.70
C GLN A 2 6.48 8.33 0.98
N THR A 3 6.57 9.18 -0.03
CA THR A 3 5.47 9.42 -0.96
C THR A 3 5.31 8.15 -1.80
N TYR A 4 4.21 7.42 -1.60
CA TYR A 4 3.90 6.25 -2.41
C TYR A 4 3.21 6.70 -3.70
N GLU A 5 3.67 6.23 -4.84
CA GLU A 5 3.05 6.51 -6.13
C GLU A 5 2.35 5.27 -6.68
N VAL A 6 1.26 5.48 -7.42
CA VAL A 6 0.60 4.38 -8.13
C VAL A 6 1.57 3.80 -9.14
N GLY A 7 1.80 2.50 -9.07
CA GLY A 7 2.76 1.78 -9.90
C GLY A 7 4.07 1.44 -9.19
N SER A 8 4.41 2.09 -8.07
CA SER A 8 5.63 1.78 -7.31
C SER A 8 5.60 0.36 -6.76
N LEU A 9 6.76 -0.31 -6.78
CA LEU A 9 6.98 -1.57 -6.08
C LEU A 9 7.44 -1.27 -4.65
N ILE A 10 6.79 -1.92 -3.68
CA ILE A 10 7.13 -1.83 -2.27
C ILE A 10 7.48 -3.20 -1.74
N LYS A 11 8.43 -3.23 -0.80
CA LYS A 11 8.73 -4.44 -0.05
C LYS A 11 7.68 -4.62 1.04
N ASN A 12 6.72 -5.51 0.81
CA ASN A 12 5.66 -5.81 1.76
C ASN A 12 5.22 -7.28 1.66
N HIS A 13 4.99 -7.90 2.81
CA HIS A 13 4.66 -9.32 2.87
C HIS A 13 3.21 -9.58 2.47
N CYS A 14 3.01 -10.37 1.42
CA CYS A 14 1.69 -10.87 1.04
C CYS A 14 1.22 -11.94 2.02
N THR A 15 0.12 -11.68 2.73
CA THR A 15 -0.47 -12.63 3.68
C THR A 15 -1.08 -13.88 3.04
N HIS A 16 -1.14 -13.94 1.71
CA HIS A 16 -1.68 -15.10 0.97
C HIS A 16 -0.59 -16.04 0.46
N CYS A 17 0.44 -15.51 -0.21
CA CYS A 17 1.48 -16.33 -0.85
C CYS A 17 2.90 -16.11 -0.29
N HIS A 18 3.01 -15.31 0.77
CA HIS A 18 4.26 -15.00 1.48
C HIS A 18 5.36 -14.38 0.61
N HIS A 19 4.99 -13.79 -0.52
CA HIS A 19 5.90 -13.01 -1.35
C HIS A 19 6.05 -11.60 -0.80
N ASP A 20 7.28 -11.07 -0.77
CA ASP A 20 7.63 -9.80 -0.15
C ASP A 20 7.56 -8.59 -1.08
N GLU A 21 6.92 -8.74 -2.24
CA GLU A 21 6.78 -7.66 -3.22
C GLU A 21 5.31 -7.40 -3.54
N GLN A 22 4.95 -6.12 -3.47
CA GLN A 22 3.62 -5.65 -3.84
C GLN A 22 3.73 -4.36 -4.64
N LYS A 23 2.83 -4.18 -5.59
CA LYS A 23 2.71 -2.97 -6.41
C LYS A 23 1.61 -2.09 -5.84
N VAL A 24 1.87 -0.80 -5.67
CA VAL A 24 0.84 0.18 -5.30
C VAL A 24 -0.12 0.35 -6.47
N ILE A 25 -1.41 0.14 -6.25
CA ILE A 25 -2.46 0.26 -7.27
C ILE A 25 -3.37 1.46 -7.04
N LYS A 26 -3.46 1.95 -5.80
CA LYS A 26 -4.22 3.16 -5.45
C LYS A 26 -3.68 3.76 -4.16
N VAL A 27 -3.67 5.09 -4.11
CA VAL A 27 -3.32 5.86 -2.92
C VAL A 27 -4.51 6.76 -2.62
N VAL A 28 -5.06 6.68 -1.41
CA VAL A 28 -6.19 7.49 -0.99
C VAL A 28 -5.77 8.29 0.24
N PRO A 29 -5.63 9.63 0.12
CA PRO A 29 -5.43 10.47 1.28
C PRO A 29 -6.74 10.57 2.06
N ASN A 30 -6.65 10.39 3.38
CA ASN A 30 -7.72 10.62 4.33
C ASN A 30 -7.25 11.74 5.25
N GLU A 31 -7.85 12.91 5.09
CA GLU A 31 -7.63 14.06 5.95
C GLU A 31 -8.50 13.92 7.20
N PHE A 32 -7.87 13.68 8.34
CA PHE A 32 -8.50 13.81 9.65
C PHE A 32 -8.16 15.19 10.22
N SER A 33 -9.01 15.72 11.10
CA SER A 33 -8.89 17.07 11.67
C SER A 33 -7.52 17.38 12.29
N GLU A 34 -6.77 16.36 12.70
CA GLU A 34 -5.48 16.50 13.37
C GLU A 34 -4.30 15.86 12.59
N LYS A 35 -4.56 15.01 11.59
CA LYS A 35 -3.54 14.23 10.88
C LYS A 35 -3.98 13.81 9.47
N ILE A 36 -3.03 13.74 8.55
CA ILE A 36 -3.24 13.14 7.23
C ILE A 36 -2.84 11.66 7.32
N VAL A 37 -3.78 10.76 7.05
CA VAL A 37 -3.51 9.32 6.97
C VAL A 37 -3.69 8.89 5.53
N THR A 38 -2.78 8.08 5.00
CA THR A 38 -2.89 7.58 3.62
C THR A 38 -3.26 6.12 3.63
N THR A 39 -4.37 5.77 2.95
CA THR A 39 -4.71 4.38 2.66
C THR A 39 -4.03 3.94 1.37
N LEU A 40 -3.13 2.98 1.49
CA LEU A 40 -2.45 2.35 0.35
C LEU A 40 -3.18 1.07 -0.03
N TRP A 41 -3.50 0.97 -1.31
CA TRP A 41 -3.96 -0.27 -1.92
C TRP A 41 -2.81 -0.85 -2.71
N THR A 42 -2.48 -2.10 -2.43
CA THR A 42 -1.36 -2.80 -3.04
C THR A 42 -1.82 -4.12 -3.61
N GLN A 43 -1.12 -4.61 -4.62
CA GLN A 43 -1.36 -5.90 -5.25
C GLN A 43 -0.09 -6.72 -5.21
N CYS A 44 -0.17 -7.96 -4.75
CA CYS A 44 0.97 -8.86 -4.79
C CYS A 44 1.36 -9.16 -6.25
N THR A 45 2.63 -8.92 -6.60
CA THR A 45 3.14 -9.14 -7.96
C THR A 45 3.18 -10.62 -8.36
N LYS A 46 3.12 -11.52 -7.38
CA LYS A 46 3.16 -12.98 -7.61
C LYS A 46 1.78 -13.63 -7.72
N CYS A 47 0.87 -13.38 -6.78
CA CYS A 47 -0.44 -14.05 -6.73
C CYS A 47 -1.62 -13.16 -7.15
N GLY A 48 -1.40 -11.87 -7.40
CA GLY A 48 -2.47 -10.94 -7.76
C GLY A 48 -3.42 -10.55 -6.62
N GLN A 49 -3.19 -11.07 -5.41
CA GLN A 49 -4.01 -10.72 -4.24
C GLN A 49 -3.86 -9.23 -3.90
N ASN A 50 -4.99 -8.56 -3.71
CA ASN A 50 -5.03 -7.17 -3.28
C ASN A 50 -4.98 -7.09 -1.75
N HIS A 51 -4.28 -6.09 -1.26
CA HIS A 51 -4.12 -5.76 0.15
C HIS A 51 -4.36 -4.26 0.36
N THR A 52 -4.76 -3.91 1.58
CA THR A 52 -4.90 -2.53 2.02
C THR A 52 -4.06 -2.29 3.26
N ARG A 53 -3.37 -1.16 3.32
CA ARG A 53 -2.59 -0.76 4.47
C ARG A 53 -2.83 0.71 4.78
N LEU A 54 -2.98 1.02 6.06
CA LEU A 54 -2.93 2.39 6.54
C LEU A 54 -1.47 2.79 6.75
N ASN A 55 -1.10 3.93 6.18
CA ASN A 55 0.16 4.59 6.45
C ASN A 55 -0.16 5.90 7.19
N GLN A 56 0.16 5.94 8.47
CA GLN A 56 0.04 7.14 9.28
C GLN A 56 1.38 7.88 9.25
N GLU A 57 1.34 9.17 8.94
CA GLU A 57 2.44 10.10 9.17
C GLU A 57 2.34 10.71 10.58
#